data_AF-T0GXT8-F1
#
_entry.id   AF-T0GXT8-F1
#
_cell.length_a   1.000
_cell.length_b   1.000
_cell.length_c   1.000
_cell.angle_alpha   90.00
_cell.angle_beta   90.00
_cell.angle_gamma   90.00
#
_symmetry.space_group_name_H-M   'P 1'
#
loop_
_entity.id
_entity.type
_entity.pdbx_description
1 polymer ?
#
loop_
_entity_poly.entity_id
_entity_poly.type
_entity_poly.pdbx_seq_one_letter_code
_entity_poly.pdbx_strand_id
1 'polypeptide(L)'
;MLADKGYDADAIREELANADVEAVIPAESNRRDPIPHDCEKYRWRNLVERLFNKLKNWRRIATRYDKTKESYLGFVNLVSALQWIPFVHET
;
A
#
# COMPACT_ATOMS: atom_id res chain seq x y z
N MET A 1 0.19 -8.75 8.18
CA MET A 1 0.31 -8.18 6.83
C MET A 1 -1.01 -7.59 6.41
N LEU A 2 -1.01 -6.32 5.98
CA LEU A 2 -2.14 -5.64 5.36
C LEU A 2 -1.94 -5.68 3.83
N ALA A 3 -2.85 -6.31 3.09
CA ALA A 3 -2.69 -6.47 1.63
C ALA A 3 -4.03 -6.36 0.90
N ASP A 4 -3.96 -6.25 -0.44
CA ASP A 4 -5.15 -6.22 -1.27
C ASP A 4 -5.80 -7.61 -1.43
N LYS A 5 -7.08 -7.60 -1.78
CA LYS A 5 -7.88 -8.80 -2.02
C LYS A 5 -7.22 -9.77 -3.03
N GLY A 6 -6.48 -9.26 -4.02
CA GLY A 6 -5.72 -10.12 -4.96
C GLY A 6 -4.56 -10.90 -4.34
N TYR A 7 -4.21 -10.67 -3.07
CA TYR A 7 -3.25 -11.47 -2.30
C TYR A 7 -3.91 -12.60 -1.51
N ASP A 8 -5.20 -12.88 -1.76
CA ASP A 8 -5.95 -13.96 -1.11
C ASP A 8 -5.62 -15.35 -1.70
N ALA A 9 -4.33 -15.68 -1.73
CA ALA A 9 -3.84 -17.01 -2.12
C ALA A 9 -3.49 -17.84 -0.88
N ASP A 10 -3.78 -19.14 -0.92
CA ASP A 10 -3.52 -20.06 0.19
C ASP A 10 -2.02 -20.12 0.53
N ALA A 11 -1.16 -20.17 -0.48
CA ALA A 11 0.29 -20.15 -0.30
C ALA A 11 0.76 -18.89 0.45
N ILE A 12 0.19 -17.72 0.14
CA ILE A 12 0.54 -16.46 0.80
C ILE A 12 0.08 -16.49 2.26
N ARG A 13 -1.13 -16.98 2.53
CA ARG A 13 -1.65 -17.10 3.89
C ARG A 13 -0.87 -18.12 4.72
N GLU A 14 -0.44 -19.23 4.12
CA GLU A 14 0.38 -20.25 4.75
C GLU A 14 1.77 -19.71 5.09
N GLU A 15 2.42 -18.98 4.17
CA GLU A 15 3.67 -18.27 4.45
C GLU A 15 3.54 -17.27 5.60
N LEU A 16 2.45 -16.50 5.62
CA LEU A 16 2.17 -15.56 6.71
C LEU A 16 1.93 -16.27 8.05
N ALA A 17 1.20 -17.38 8.04
CA ALA A 17 0.97 -18.18 9.24
C ALA A 17 2.28 -18.79 9.77
N ASN A 18 3.14 -19.31 8.88
CA ASN A 18 4.46 -19.83 9.24
C ASN A 18 5.39 -18.75 9.80
N ALA A 19 5.19 -17.49 9.39
CA ALA A 19 5.92 -16.34 9.91
C ALA A 19 5.29 -15.72 11.17
N ASP A 20 4.21 -16.30 11.72
CA ASP A 20 3.43 -15.75 12.84
C ASP A 20 2.91 -14.32 12.56
N VAL A 21 2.54 -14.05 11.31
CA VAL A 21 2.03 -12.76 10.85
C VAL A 21 0.53 -12.87 10.56
N GLU A 22 -0.27 -12.07 11.25
CA GLU A 22 -1.72 -11.97 11.00
C GLU A 22 -2.01 -11.49 9.57
N ALA A 23 -2.80 -12.26 8.80
CA ALA A 23 -3.21 -11.90 7.45
C ALA A 23 -4.48 -11.01 7.45
N VAL A 24 -4.30 -9.70 7.38
CA VAL A 24 -5.38 -8.71 7.19
C VAL A 24 -5.63 -8.54 5.69
N ILE A 25 -6.19 -9.59 5.09
CA ILE A 25 -6.44 -9.70 3.64
C ILE A 25 -7.90 -10.11 3.46
N PRO A 26 -8.73 -9.32 2.75
CA PRO A 26 -10.10 -9.71 2.43
C PRO A 26 -10.13 -10.93 1.52
N ALA A 27 -11.09 -11.82 1.76
CA ALA A 27 -11.31 -12.98 0.90
C ALA A 27 -11.76 -12.57 -0.51
N GLU A 28 -11.31 -13.28 -1.54
CA GLU A 28 -11.82 -13.11 -2.89
C GLU A 28 -13.31 -13.47 -2.98
N SER A 29 -14.05 -12.80 -3.87
CA SER A 29 -15.50 -13.04 -4.02
C SER A 29 -15.84 -14.39 -4.64
N ASN A 30 -14.88 -15.02 -5.30
CA ASN A 30 -14.97 -16.36 -5.89
C ASN A 30 -14.54 -17.47 -4.89
N ARG A 31 -14.05 -17.10 -3.70
CA ARG A 31 -13.57 -18.06 -2.71
C ARG A 31 -14.75 -18.83 -2.13
N ARG A 32 -14.66 -20.17 -2.15
CA ARG A 32 -15.71 -21.06 -1.63
C ARG A 32 -15.91 -20.90 -0.13
N ASP A 33 -14.80 -20.81 0.60
CA ASP A 33 -14.77 -20.66 2.06
C ASP A 33 -14.06 -19.34 2.41
N PRO A 34 -14.81 -18.24 2.56
CA PRO A 34 -14.26 -16.93 2.90
C PRO A 34 -13.57 -16.93 4.26
N ILE A 35 -12.31 -16.50 4.29
CA ILE A 35 -11.55 -16.36 5.53
C ILE A 35 -11.84 -14.97 6.13
N PRO A 36 -12.25 -14.88 7.41
CA PRO A 36 -12.47 -13.59 8.07
C PRO A 36 -11.15 -12.82 8.21
N HIS A 37 -11.25 -11.50 8.16
CA HIS A 37 -10.13 -10.58 8.39
C HIS A 37 -10.59 -9.42 9.27
N ASP A 38 -9.65 -8.72 9.89
CA ASP A 38 -9.93 -7.54 10.68
C ASP A 38 -10.26 -6.34 9.77
N CYS A 39 -11.56 -6.03 9.64
CA CYS A 39 -12.06 -4.94 8.82
C CYS A 39 -11.56 -3.56 9.29
N GLU A 40 -11.41 -3.35 10.60
CA GLU A 40 -10.94 -2.08 11.15
C GLU A 40 -9.47 -1.86 10.82
N LYS A 41 -8.63 -2.89 10.98
CA LYS A 41 -7.23 -2.84 10.51
C LYS A 41 -7.15 -2.67 8.99
N TYR A 42 -8.04 -3.29 8.24
CA TYR A 42 -8.05 -3.16 6.78
C TYR A 42 -8.33 -1.72 6.31
N ARG A 43 -9.16 -0.97 7.05
CA ARG A 43 -9.47 0.44 6.76
C ARG A 43 -8.25 1.35 6.70
N TRP A 44 -7.18 1.03 7.44
CA TRP A 44 -5.93 1.83 7.44
C TRP A 44 -5.25 1.86 6.08
N ARG A 45 -5.53 0.88 5.20
CA ARG A 45 -5.00 0.84 3.84
C ARG A 45 -5.36 2.08 3.02
N ASN A 46 -6.55 2.65 3.26
CA ASN A 46 -6.99 3.88 2.60
C ASN A 46 -6.04 5.07 2.84
N LEU A 47 -5.32 5.11 3.97
CA LEU A 47 -4.31 6.15 4.22
C LEU A 47 -3.14 6.02 3.24
N VAL A 48 -2.68 4.79 3.01
CA VAL A 48 -1.61 4.47 2.06
C VAL A 48 -2.04 4.74 0.63
N GLU A 49 -3.27 4.35 0.25
CA GLU A 49 -3.83 4.64 -1.07
C GLU A 49 -3.94 6.15 -1.34
N ARG A 50 -4.41 6.92 -0.35
CA ARG A 50 -4.47 8.38 -0.42
C ARG A 50 -3.09 9.01 -0.58
N LEU A 51 -2.08 8.50 0.11
CA LEU A 51 -0.70 8.95 -0.06
C LEU A 51 -0.23 8.71 -1.51
N PHE A 52 -0.37 7.50 -2.04
CA PHE A 52 0.02 7.20 -3.42
C PHE A 52 -0.77 8.01 -4.44
N ASN A 53 -2.05 8.28 -4.20
CA ASN A 53 -2.85 9.13 -5.06
C ASN A 53 -2.28 10.56 -5.11
N LYS A 54 -1.92 11.14 -3.95
CA LYS A 54 -1.25 12.45 -3.89
C LYS A 54 0.10 12.46 -4.60
N LEU A 55 0.91 11.40 -4.45
CA LEU A 55 2.17 11.27 -5.18
C LEU A 55 1.94 11.24 -6.70
N LYS A 56 0.88 10.56 -7.16
CA LYS A 56 0.51 10.47 -8.58
C LYS A 56 -0.09 11.75 -9.15
N ASN A 57 -0.42 12.77 -8.35
CA ASN A 57 -0.73 14.10 -8.88
C ASN A 57 0.46 14.71 -9.63
N TRP A 58 1.68 14.29 -9.28
CA TRP A 58 2.89 14.70 -9.97
C TRP A 58 3.08 13.84 -11.21
N ARG A 59 2.81 14.42 -12.39
CA ARG A 59 2.85 13.71 -13.68
C ARG A 59 4.13 12.89 -13.85
N ARG A 60 5.30 13.46 -13.54
CA ARG A 60 6.61 12.78 -13.61
C ARG A 60 6.61 11.44 -12.86
N ILE A 61 6.02 11.39 -11.67
CA ILE A 61 5.92 10.18 -10.84
C ILE A 61 4.88 9.22 -11.41
N ALA A 62 3.70 9.71 -11.77
CA ALA A 62 2.61 8.88 -12.27
C ALA A 62 2.96 8.13 -13.56
N THR A 63 3.64 8.80 -14.49
CA THR A 63 4.04 8.20 -15.77
C THR A 63 5.44 7.61 -15.76
N ARG A 64 6.17 7.71 -14.63
CA ARG A 64 7.55 7.23 -14.48
C ARG A 64 8.47 7.70 -15.60
N TYR A 65 8.58 9.03 -15.77
CA TYR A 65 9.38 9.61 -16.86
C TYR A 65 10.90 9.45 -16.70
N ASP A 66 11.37 9.19 -15.49
CA ASP A 66 12.79 9.03 -15.22
C ASP A 66 13.32 7.70 -15.77
N LYS A 67 14.44 7.78 -16.52
CA LYS A 67 15.06 6.60 -17.15
C LYS A 67 15.68 5.63 -16.15
N THR A 68 16.23 6.16 -15.06
CA THR A 68 16.95 5.38 -14.05
C THR A 68 16.10 5.22 -12.80
N LYS A 69 16.29 4.10 -12.08
CA LYS A 69 15.58 3.84 -10.82
C LYS A 69 15.98 4.87 -9.76
N GLU A 70 17.22 5.34 -9.78
CA GLU A 70 17.77 6.32 -8.85
C GLU A 70 17.10 7.68 -9.03
N SER A 71 16.97 8.17 -10.26
CA SER A 71 16.30 9.45 -10.53
C SER A 71 14.82 9.38 -10.17
N TYR A 72 14.14 8.28 -10.52
CA TYR A 72 12.74 8.08 -10.13
C TYR A 72 12.56 8.12 -8.62
N LEU A 73 13.39 7.37 -7.89
CA LEU A 73 13.35 7.32 -6.43
C LEU A 73 13.67 8.68 -5.80
N GLY A 74 14.62 9.42 -6.36
CA GLY A 74 14.95 10.78 -5.93
C GLY A 74 13.73 11.72 -6.00
N PHE A 75 12.97 11.69 -7.09
CA PHE A 75 11.75 12.49 -7.21
C PHE A 75 10.61 12.00 -6.29
N VAL A 76 10.45 10.68 -6.11
CA VAL A 76 9.50 10.13 -5.13
C VAL A 76 9.84 10.63 -3.72
N ASN A 77 11.11 10.61 -3.32
CA ASN A 77 11.56 11.11 -2.02
C ASN A 77 11.31 12.61 -1.88
N LEU A 78 11.64 13.40 -2.90
CA LEU A 78 11.40 14.85 -2.91
C LEU A 78 9.92 15.17 -2.72
N VAL A 79 9.04 14.55 -3.49
CA VAL A 79 7.59 14.79 -3.38
C VAL A 79 7.04 14.29 -2.05
N SER A 80 7.55 13.16 -1.54
CA SER A 80 7.16 12.67 -0.21
C SER A 80 7.53 13.67 0.90
N ALA A 81 8.71 14.28 0.83
CA ALA A 81 9.12 15.34 1.75
C ALA A 81 8.23 16.59 1.62
N LEU A 82 7.93 17.04 0.39
CA LEU A 82 7.00 18.16 0.17
C LEU A 82 5.60 17.89 0.73
N GLN A 83 5.12 16.65 0.63
CA GLN A 83 3.83 16.24 1.19
C GLN A 83 3.83 16.20 2.72
N TRP A 84 5.00 16.01 3.35
CA TRP A 84 5.19 15.92 4.80
C TRP A 84 5.35 17.30 5.46
N ILE A 85 5.98 18.27 4.79
CA ILE A 85 6.25 19.61 5.35
C ILE A 85 5.00 20.28 5.96
N PRO A 86 3.83 20.34 5.28
CA PRO A 86 2.64 20.96 5.86
C PRO A 86 2.19 20.29 7.16
N PHE A 87 2.32 18.96 7.25
CA PHE A 87 1.96 18.22 8.46
C PHE A 87 2.83 18.58 9.67
N VAL A 88 4.11 18.94 9.46
CA VAL A 88 5.03 19.33 10.54
C VAL A 88 4.82 20.77 10.99
N HIS A 89 4.35 21.65 10.10
CA HIS A 89 4.20 23.08 10.37
C HIS A 89 2.77 23.53 10.67
N GLU A 90 1.78 22.64 10.54
CA GLU A 90 0.40 22.85 11.00
C GLU A 90 0.16 22.42 12.46
N THR A 91 1.21 21.99 13.19
CA THR A 91 1.25 21.83 14.65
C THR A 91 1.91 23.02 15.33
#